data_AF-A0ABD3NS14-F1
#
_entry.id   AF-A0ABD3NS14-F1
#
_cell.length_a   1.000
_cell.length_b   1.000
_cell.length_c   1.000
_cell.angle_alpha   90.00
_cell.angle_beta   90.00
_cell.angle_gamma   90.00
#
_symmetry.space_group_name_H-M   'P 1'
#
loop_
_entity.id
_entity.type
_entity.pdbx_description
1 polymer ?
#
loop_
_entity_poly.entity_id
_entity_poly.type
_entity_poly.pdbx_seq_one_letter_code
_entity_poly.pdbx_strand_id
1 'polypeptide(L)'
;MLLHDAAYKMTVDSSQSRFPTEASINDECFKKRQLVESAGAFKTAAVMIYCHFSVALLCLNVMFDLSLFGLPIFILRKMQIIPNKLYLSITTFIINWTTPIVFFMPMVFSGSKIYCNDIGLLEETKSKNSLLLSNHGSRIDWMVGMFVGFSRRLVVESCERIRVGFVCEALIQFMPLIGWYRKLVCHDIFVWRSFHRDAPTIRGNILDFHSANEPRMLFLSPEGVVVDFGPKDMAYVAACRQFCVDQNYEPFDYVLTPRYKGSMTLMQQVRDCQGPVVSVCVAFVRDGKLLNCSLLSPDRVIPDIYTLNQGVGGSPVDIYIHLKRMNIAQDLKDPKRFMMENYKEKNEILAEWDKRTAAGSAGDKDWMSQFDKLDTHQLECILYQIAHAAVMIIVALCIGSLGALFKLFAILFGLVSGCHTIGWILNSTSMESVPFETGIKSIALALQTWRGEPKGSNPKIA
;
A
#
# COMPACT_ATOMS: atom_id res chain seq x y z
N MET A 1 9.09 25.44 5.24
CA MET A 1 8.00 26.28 5.75
C MET A 1 7.24 27.06 4.67
N LEU A 2 7.61 27.03 3.38
CA LEU A 2 6.93 27.81 2.32
C LEU A 2 6.08 27.00 1.32
N LEU A 3 5.94 25.68 1.49
CA LEU A 3 5.05 24.84 0.65
C LEU A 3 3.83 24.28 1.41
N HIS A 4 3.76 24.51 2.72
CA HIS A 4 2.60 24.14 3.53
C HIS A 4 1.63 25.32 3.70
N ASP A 5 2.12 26.57 3.65
CA ASP A 5 1.28 27.77 3.71
C ASP A 5 0.74 28.20 2.33
N ALA A 6 1.44 27.91 1.23
CA ALA A 6 1.00 28.31 -0.10
C ALA A 6 -0.21 27.50 -0.61
N ALA A 7 -0.29 26.21 -0.30
CA ALA A 7 -1.40 25.35 -0.73
C ALA A 7 -2.68 25.54 0.09
N TYR A 8 -2.65 26.31 1.19
CA TYR A 8 -3.79 26.53 2.08
C TYR A 8 -4.32 27.97 2.06
N LYS A 9 -3.69 28.86 1.28
CA LYS A 9 -4.06 30.28 1.15
C LYS A 9 -4.29 30.74 -0.29
N MET A 10 -4.69 29.85 -1.19
CA MET A 10 -5.25 30.26 -2.48
C MET A 10 -6.77 30.37 -2.34
N THR A 11 -7.23 31.55 -1.92
CA THR A 11 -8.52 32.06 -2.40
C THR A 11 -8.42 32.07 -3.92
N VAL A 12 -9.18 31.21 -4.58
CA VAL A 12 -9.28 31.16 -6.04
C VAL A 12 -9.90 32.48 -6.48
N ASP A 13 -9.11 33.36 -7.09
CA ASP A 13 -9.63 34.47 -7.87
C ASP A 13 -10.13 33.86 -9.19
N SER A 14 -11.45 33.88 -9.39
CA SER A 14 -12.17 33.11 -10.40
C SER A 14 -12.10 33.72 -11.80
N SER A 15 -11.02 34.38 -12.16
CA SER A 15 -10.86 34.97 -13.49
C SER A 15 -9.59 34.46 -14.16
N GLN A 16 -9.80 33.73 -15.26
CA GLN A 16 -8.80 33.17 -16.19
C GLN A 16 -8.20 31.81 -15.83
N SER A 17 -8.97 30.74 -16.02
CA SER A 17 -8.41 29.42 -16.33
C SER A 17 -9.08 28.88 -17.61
N ARG A 18 -8.29 28.58 -18.64
CA ARG A 18 -8.72 27.82 -19.83
C ARG A 18 -8.65 26.32 -19.52
N PHE A 19 -9.33 25.88 -18.48
CA PHE A 19 -9.55 24.48 -18.18
C PHE A 19 -11.05 24.21 -18.11
N PRO A 20 -11.52 22.99 -18.42
CA PRO A 20 -12.94 22.68 -18.46
C PRO A 20 -13.58 23.08 -17.13
N THR A 21 -14.68 23.82 -17.21
CA THR A 21 -15.47 24.21 -16.03
C THR A 21 -15.95 22.98 -15.27
N GLU A 22 -16.03 23.11 -13.93
CA GLU A 22 -16.48 22.11 -12.95
C GLU A 22 -17.79 21.38 -13.33
N ALA A 23 -18.58 21.95 -14.25
CA ALA A 23 -19.87 21.42 -14.69
C ALA A 23 -19.79 20.27 -15.73
N SER A 24 -18.61 19.88 -16.21
CA SER A 24 -18.48 18.80 -17.22
C SER A 24 -18.09 17.44 -16.67
N ILE A 25 -17.72 17.34 -15.39
CA ILE A 25 -17.55 16.06 -14.68
C ILE A 25 -18.93 15.65 -14.14
N ASN A 26 -19.86 15.39 -15.06
CA ASN A 26 -21.25 15.02 -14.76
C ASN A 26 -21.36 13.59 -14.18
N ASP A 27 -22.49 13.37 -13.49
CA ASP A 27 -23.00 12.19 -12.75
C ASP A 27 -22.75 10.77 -13.33
N GLU A 28 -22.20 10.60 -14.53
CA GLU A 28 -21.93 9.29 -15.11
C GLU A 28 -20.76 8.54 -14.46
N CYS A 29 -19.84 9.25 -13.79
CA CYS A 29 -18.65 8.65 -13.15
C CYS A 29 -19.02 7.73 -11.97
N PHE A 30 -20.22 7.85 -11.40
CA PHE A 30 -20.67 7.12 -10.21
C PHE A 30 -21.67 6.00 -10.51
N LYS A 31 -21.73 5.45 -11.72
CA LYS A 31 -22.49 4.20 -11.96
C LYS A 31 -21.95 3.11 -11.02
N LYS A 32 -22.81 2.59 -10.14
CA LYS A 32 -22.51 1.46 -9.25
C LYS A 32 -21.99 0.29 -10.09
N ARG A 33 -20.68 0.08 -10.11
CA ARG A 33 -20.08 -1.06 -10.81
C ARG A 33 -20.42 -2.33 -10.02
N GLN A 34 -20.88 -3.36 -10.72
CA GLN A 34 -21.01 -4.69 -10.12
C GLN A 34 -19.62 -5.19 -9.72
N LEU A 35 -19.52 -5.91 -8.59
CA LEU A 35 -18.22 -6.42 -8.13
C LEU A 35 -17.59 -7.43 -9.08
N VAL A 36 -18.40 -8.15 -9.85
CA VAL A 36 -17.93 -8.98 -10.95
C VAL A 36 -18.78 -8.60 -12.16
N GLU A 37 -18.13 -8.09 -13.20
CA GLU A 37 -18.81 -7.72 -14.43
C GLU A 37 -19.57 -8.92 -14.99
N SER A 38 -20.82 -8.71 -15.44
CA SER A 38 -21.71 -9.73 -16.02
C SER A 38 -22.12 -10.88 -15.08
N ALA A 39 -21.82 -10.81 -13.78
CA ALA A 39 -22.22 -11.85 -12.83
C ALA A 39 -23.70 -11.74 -12.41
N GLY A 40 -24.40 -12.86 -12.38
CA GLY A 40 -25.73 -12.95 -11.75
C GLY A 40 -25.67 -12.67 -10.24
N ALA A 41 -26.81 -12.27 -9.65
CA ALA A 41 -26.91 -11.85 -8.25
C ALA A 41 -26.30 -12.86 -7.25
N PHE A 42 -26.49 -14.16 -7.49
CA PHE A 42 -25.91 -15.22 -6.64
C PHE A 42 -24.37 -15.20 -6.63
N LYS A 43 -23.75 -15.12 -7.81
CA LYS A 43 -22.29 -15.09 -7.95
C LYS A 43 -21.71 -13.82 -7.31
N THR A 44 -22.37 -12.68 -7.51
CA THR A 44 -21.99 -11.41 -6.87
C THR A 44 -22.06 -11.52 -5.34
N ALA A 45 -23.12 -12.12 -4.79
CA ALA A 45 -23.24 -12.34 -3.36
C ALA A 45 -22.17 -13.29 -2.81
N ALA A 46 -21.88 -14.39 -3.52
CA ALA A 46 -20.84 -15.34 -3.12
C ALA A 46 -19.44 -14.71 -3.08
N VAL A 47 -19.08 -13.92 -4.10
CA VAL A 47 -17.79 -13.19 -4.13
C VAL A 47 -17.73 -12.15 -3.00
N MET A 48 -18.84 -11.46 -2.71
CA MET A 48 -18.90 -10.53 -1.59
C MET A 48 -18.66 -11.20 -0.24
N ILE A 49 -19.34 -12.33 0.01
CA ILE A 49 -19.13 -13.13 1.22
C ILE A 49 -17.68 -13.58 1.32
N TYR A 50 -17.07 -14.03 0.22
CA TYR A 50 -15.66 -14.38 0.17
C TYR A 50 -14.75 -13.19 0.52
N CYS A 51 -15.00 -12.00 -0.04
CA CYS A 51 -14.21 -10.82 0.26
C CYS A 51 -14.28 -10.46 1.76
N HIS A 52 -15.48 -10.45 2.34
CA HIS A 52 -15.66 -10.17 3.77
C HIS A 52 -15.01 -11.24 4.64
N PHE A 53 -15.12 -12.51 4.24
CA PHE A 53 -14.46 -13.62 4.92
C PHE A 53 -12.93 -13.47 4.87
N SER A 54 -12.37 -13.16 3.70
CA SER A 54 -10.93 -12.93 3.49
C SER A 54 -10.41 -11.82 4.40
N VAL A 55 -11.06 -10.66 4.41
CA VAL A 55 -10.64 -9.50 5.21
C VAL A 55 -10.83 -9.76 6.71
N ALA A 56 -11.93 -10.42 7.12
CA ALA A 56 -12.15 -10.79 8.51
C ALA A 56 -11.13 -11.82 9.01
N LEU A 57 -10.76 -12.80 8.17
CA LEU A 57 -9.75 -13.80 8.49
C LEU A 57 -8.37 -13.15 8.62
N LEU A 58 -8.03 -12.21 7.73
CA LEU A 58 -6.81 -11.40 7.83
C LEU A 58 -6.77 -10.65 9.18
N CYS A 59 -7.86 -9.96 9.55
CA CYS A 59 -7.97 -9.29 10.85
C CYS A 59 -7.78 -10.24 12.03
N LEU A 60 -8.42 -11.42 11.96
CA LEU A 60 -8.31 -12.44 13.02
C LEU A 60 -6.87 -12.94 13.16
N ASN A 61 -6.21 -13.28 12.06
CA ASN A 61 -4.84 -13.78 12.04
C ASN A 61 -3.87 -12.76 12.64
N VAL A 62 -3.95 -11.50 12.18
CA VAL A 62 -3.09 -10.41 12.67
C VAL A 62 -3.35 -10.12 14.15
N MET A 63 -4.61 -10.12 14.59
CA MET A 63 -4.96 -9.94 16.00
C MET A 63 -4.44 -11.07 16.87
N PHE A 64 -4.55 -12.32 16.42
CA PHE A 64 -4.03 -13.48 17.12
C PHE A 64 -2.52 -13.37 17.30
N ASP A 65 -1.79 -13.11 16.22
CA ASP A 65 -0.32 -12.98 16.27
C ASP A 65 0.12 -11.78 17.10
N LEU A 66 -0.59 -10.65 17.00
CA LEU A 66 -0.36 -9.48 17.85
C LEU A 66 -0.54 -9.83 19.32
N SER A 67 -1.61 -10.54 19.68
CA SER A 67 -1.96 -10.80 21.08
C SER A 67 -1.08 -11.87 21.70
N LEU A 68 -0.83 -12.97 20.97
CA LEU A 68 -0.09 -14.13 21.47
C LEU A 68 1.42 -13.93 21.42
N PHE A 69 1.94 -13.29 20.37
CA PHE A 69 3.38 -13.17 20.14
C PHE A 69 3.87 -11.72 20.21
N GLY A 70 3.21 -10.80 19.48
CA GLY A 70 3.68 -9.43 19.31
C GLY A 70 3.72 -8.63 20.61
N LEU A 71 2.59 -8.55 21.32
CA LEU A 71 2.43 -7.74 22.52
C LEU A 71 3.30 -8.23 23.68
N PRO A 72 3.39 -9.55 23.99
CA PRO A 72 4.34 -10.03 24.99
C PRO A 72 5.79 -9.63 24.69
N ILE A 73 6.24 -9.82 23.44
CA ILE A 73 7.61 -9.48 23.03
C ILE A 73 7.86 -7.97 23.08
N PHE A 74 6.88 -7.16 22.69
CA PHE A 74 6.94 -5.71 22.83
C PHE A 74 7.02 -5.26 24.30
N ILE A 75 6.24 -5.86 25.19
CA ILE A 75 6.27 -5.56 26.63
C ILE A 75 7.65 -5.91 27.20
N LEU A 76 8.20 -7.10 26.90
CA LEU A 76 9.54 -7.50 27.33
C LEU A 76 10.61 -6.51 26.84
N ARG A 77 10.48 -6.02 25.60
CA ARG A 77 11.36 -4.97 25.06
C ARG A 77 11.22 -3.65 25.81
N LYS A 78 9.99 -3.22 26.12
CA LYS A 78 9.71 -1.97 26.85
C LYS A 78 10.17 -2.02 28.30
N MET A 79 10.08 -3.18 28.94
CA MET A 79 10.64 -3.45 30.26
C MET A 79 12.17 -3.62 30.24
N GLN A 80 12.81 -3.48 29.07
CA GLN A 80 14.25 -3.62 28.87
C GLN A 80 14.80 -5.01 29.26
N ILE A 81 13.94 -6.03 29.30
CA ILE A 81 14.33 -7.42 29.58
C ILE A 81 15.07 -8.02 28.39
N ILE A 82 14.69 -7.64 27.16
CA ILE A 82 15.35 -8.09 25.93
C ILE A 82 16.00 -6.92 25.16
N PRO A 83 17.19 -7.13 24.58
CA PRO A 83 17.86 -6.12 23.76
C PRO A 83 17.14 -5.90 22.42
N ASN A 84 17.43 -4.78 21.76
CA ASN A 84 16.78 -4.41 20.49
C ASN A 84 16.96 -5.46 19.42
N LYS A 85 18.18 -6.00 19.31
CA LYS A 85 18.53 -7.03 18.35
C LYS A 85 17.66 -8.28 18.48
N LEU A 86 17.46 -8.76 19.71
CA LEU A 86 16.60 -9.92 19.95
C LEU A 86 15.13 -9.62 19.63
N TYR A 87 14.64 -8.44 20.02
CA TYR A 87 13.29 -7.99 19.68
C TYR A 87 13.06 -7.93 18.16
N LEU A 88 13.98 -7.33 17.39
CA LEU A 88 13.85 -7.24 15.94
C LEU A 88 13.97 -8.62 15.27
N SER A 89 14.86 -9.48 15.73
CA SER A 89 15.00 -10.85 15.23
C SER A 89 13.73 -11.69 15.45
N ILE A 90 13.17 -11.67 16.67
CA ILE A 90 11.93 -12.38 17.00
C ILE A 90 10.75 -11.81 16.19
N THR A 91 10.63 -10.49 16.10
CA THR A 91 9.53 -9.89 15.31
C THR A 91 9.69 -10.16 13.81
N THR A 92 10.92 -10.29 13.29
CA THR A 92 11.15 -10.74 11.90
C THR A 92 10.67 -12.16 11.69
N PHE A 93 10.89 -13.07 12.66
CA PHE A 93 10.33 -14.42 12.61
C PHE A 93 8.78 -14.40 12.61
N ILE A 94 8.18 -13.60 13.50
CA ILE A 94 6.71 -13.43 13.55
C ILE A 94 6.19 -12.89 12.21
N ILE A 95 6.85 -11.90 11.61
CA ILE A 95 6.47 -11.34 10.30
C ILE A 95 6.57 -12.40 9.20
N ASN A 96 7.62 -13.21 9.18
CA ASN A 96 7.76 -14.31 8.22
C ASN A 96 6.66 -15.37 8.36
N TRP A 97 6.10 -15.53 9.57
CA TRP A 97 4.96 -16.39 9.86
C TRP A 97 3.62 -15.76 9.42
N THR A 98 3.40 -14.48 9.73
CA THR A 98 2.14 -13.77 9.46
C THR A 98 2.01 -13.27 8.01
N THR A 99 3.11 -12.96 7.33
CA THR A 99 3.07 -12.39 5.97
C THR A 99 2.33 -13.24 4.93
N PRO A 100 2.61 -14.55 4.78
CA PRO A 100 1.96 -15.35 3.75
C PRO A 100 0.45 -15.50 3.97
N ILE A 101 0.00 -15.61 5.22
CA ILE A 101 -1.43 -15.73 5.55
C ILE A 101 -2.22 -14.43 5.32
N VAL A 102 -1.53 -13.27 5.31
CA VAL A 102 -2.16 -11.96 5.05
C VAL A 102 -2.50 -11.80 3.57
N PHE A 103 -1.58 -12.15 2.66
CA PHE A 103 -1.82 -12.01 1.22
C PHE A 103 -2.39 -13.28 0.57
N PHE A 104 -2.42 -14.42 1.27
CA PHE A 104 -2.83 -15.71 0.68
C PHE A 104 -4.20 -15.63 0.03
N MET A 105 -5.24 -15.25 0.78
CA MET A 105 -6.60 -15.17 0.24
C MET A 105 -6.72 -14.13 -0.90
N PRO A 106 -6.38 -12.84 -0.70
CA PRO A 106 -6.61 -11.83 -1.72
C PRO A 106 -5.71 -11.93 -2.94
N MET A 107 -4.47 -12.40 -2.81
CA MET A 107 -3.55 -12.46 -3.95
C MET A 107 -3.42 -13.87 -4.51
N VAL A 108 -2.96 -14.82 -3.70
CA VAL A 108 -2.58 -16.16 -4.17
C VAL A 108 -3.82 -16.99 -4.52
N PHE A 109 -4.80 -17.07 -3.63
CA PHE A 109 -6.01 -17.87 -3.84
C PHE A 109 -6.93 -17.26 -4.90
N SER A 110 -7.01 -15.92 -4.97
CA SER A 110 -7.71 -15.22 -6.04
C SER A 110 -6.94 -15.16 -7.38
N GLY A 111 -5.77 -15.79 -7.48
CA GLY A 111 -5.07 -16.02 -8.75
C GLY A 111 -4.27 -14.84 -9.30
N SER A 112 -4.03 -13.79 -8.52
CA SER A 112 -3.21 -12.65 -8.93
C SER A 112 -1.77 -13.10 -9.20
N LYS A 113 -1.14 -12.56 -10.26
CA LYS A 113 0.24 -12.85 -10.62
C LYS A 113 1.07 -11.59 -10.55
N ILE A 114 2.33 -11.72 -10.15
CA ILE A 114 3.28 -10.61 -10.11
C ILE A 114 4.40 -10.90 -11.10
N TYR A 115 4.76 -9.90 -11.87
CA TYR A 115 5.83 -9.94 -12.85
C TYR A 115 6.83 -8.82 -12.54
N CYS A 116 8.11 -9.05 -12.80
CA CYS A 116 9.18 -8.10 -12.55
C CYS A 116 10.15 -8.06 -13.72
N ASN A 117 10.58 -6.87 -14.13
CA ASN A 117 11.48 -6.71 -15.28
C ASN A 117 12.96 -6.97 -14.98
N ASP A 118 13.35 -7.00 -13.70
CA ASP A 118 14.74 -7.16 -13.29
C ASP A 118 14.83 -7.96 -11.98
N ILE A 119 14.87 -9.29 -12.14
CA ILE A 119 14.96 -10.24 -11.03
C ILE A 119 16.27 -10.10 -10.26
N GLY A 120 17.39 -9.82 -10.95
CA GLY A 120 18.69 -9.67 -10.31
C GLY A 120 18.74 -8.44 -9.39
N LEU A 121 18.21 -7.32 -9.84
CA LEU A 121 18.06 -6.13 -9.01
C LEU A 121 17.11 -6.38 -7.82
N LEU A 122 16.03 -7.12 -8.06
CA LEU A 122 15.11 -7.48 -7.00
C LEU A 122 15.79 -8.34 -5.93
N GLU A 123 16.56 -9.34 -6.33
CA GLU A 123 17.33 -10.17 -5.40
C GLU A 123 18.33 -9.34 -4.58
N GLU A 124 19.05 -8.41 -5.23
CA GLU A 124 19.97 -7.54 -4.51
C GLU A 124 19.25 -6.73 -3.43
N THR A 125 18.03 -6.24 -3.71
CA THR A 125 17.23 -5.50 -2.72
C THR A 125 16.84 -6.32 -1.49
N LYS A 126 16.91 -7.66 -1.59
CA LYS A 126 16.62 -8.60 -0.50
C LYS A 126 17.87 -9.05 0.26
N SER A 127 19.07 -8.81 -0.27
CA SER A 127 20.33 -9.23 0.33
C SER A 127 20.90 -8.25 1.36
N LYS A 128 20.47 -6.98 1.31
CA LYS A 128 20.98 -5.87 2.12
C LYS A 128 19.85 -4.94 2.53
N ASN A 129 20.16 -3.97 3.40
CA ASN A 129 19.27 -2.84 3.58
C ASN A 129 19.06 -2.12 2.24
N SER A 130 17.82 -1.96 1.81
CA SER A 130 17.48 -1.34 0.53
C SER A 130 16.38 -0.29 0.70
N LEU A 131 16.32 0.65 -0.25
CA LEU A 131 15.28 1.68 -0.29
C LEU A 131 14.55 1.62 -1.64
N LEU A 132 13.26 1.33 -1.59
CA LEU A 132 12.40 1.23 -2.77
C LEU A 132 11.46 2.43 -2.78
N LEU A 133 11.54 3.21 -3.86
CA LEU A 133 10.73 4.39 -4.09
C LEU A 133 9.67 4.07 -5.14
N SER A 134 8.45 3.78 -4.71
CA SER A 134 7.32 3.36 -5.54
C SER A 134 6.42 4.51 -6.00
N ASN A 135 5.69 4.37 -7.10
CA ASN A 135 4.45 5.14 -7.30
C ASN A 135 3.37 4.71 -6.29
N HIS A 136 2.28 5.47 -6.16
CA HIS A 136 1.15 5.16 -5.28
C HIS A 136 -0.17 5.00 -6.06
N GLY A 137 -0.19 4.00 -6.94
CA GLY A 137 -1.33 3.74 -7.83
C GLY A 137 -2.47 2.96 -7.19
N SER A 138 -2.25 2.34 -6.02
CA SER A 138 -3.24 1.46 -5.39
C SER A 138 -3.26 1.58 -3.87
N ARG A 139 -4.33 1.03 -3.28
CA ARG A 139 -4.47 0.86 -1.83
C ARG A 139 -3.75 -0.37 -1.29
N ILE A 140 -3.27 -1.23 -2.19
CA ILE A 140 -2.66 -2.54 -1.88
C ILE A 140 -1.19 -2.64 -2.28
N ASP A 141 -0.53 -1.50 -2.56
CA ASP A 141 0.92 -1.44 -2.84
C ASP A 141 1.73 -2.12 -1.73
N TRP A 142 1.27 -2.03 -0.48
CA TRP A 142 1.89 -2.68 0.67
C TRP A 142 1.80 -4.21 0.61
N MET A 143 0.73 -4.78 0.01
CA MET A 143 0.61 -6.22 -0.19
C MET A 143 1.60 -6.71 -1.25
N VAL A 144 1.81 -5.92 -2.31
CA VAL A 144 2.83 -6.18 -3.33
C VAL A 144 4.22 -6.19 -2.69
N GLY A 145 4.55 -5.18 -1.89
CA GLY A 145 5.81 -5.14 -1.14
C GLY A 145 6.00 -6.37 -0.23
N MET A 146 4.97 -6.75 0.53
CA MET A 146 5.01 -7.94 1.39
C MET A 146 5.21 -9.25 0.61
N PHE A 147 4.52 -9.41 -0.53
CA PHE A 147 4.68 -10.57 -1.40
C PHE A 147 6.11 -10.68 -1.93
N VAL A 148 6.65 -9.56 -2.43
CA VAL A 148 8.02 -9.48 -2.97
C VAL A 148 9.06 -9.80 -1.89
N GLY A 149 8.92 -9.26 -0.68
CA GLY A 149 9.84 -9.56 0.43
C GLY A 149 9.79 -11.02 0.90
N PHE A 150 8.62 -11.66 0.81
CA PHE A 150 8.40 -13.05 1.21
C PHE A 150 8.80 -14.09 0.16
N SER A 151 8.71 -13.75 -1.12
CA SER A 151 8.98 -14.66 -2.24
C SER A 151 10.41 -15.19 -2.18
N ARG A 152 10.60 -16.51 -2.11
CA ARG A 152 11.94 -17.13 -2.11
C ARG A 152 12.46 -17.52 -3.48
N ARG A 153 11.56 -17.77 -4.44
CA ARG A 153 11.92 -18.19 -5.79
C ARG A 153 11.54 -17.09 -6.77
N LEU A 154 12.55 -16.42 -7.33
CA LEU A 154 12.28 -15.28 -8.20
C LEU A 154 12.27 -15.65 -9.69
N VAL A 155 12.83 -16.80 -10.11
CA VAL A 155 12.47 -17.57 -11.33
C VAL A 155 13.36 -18.83 -11.44
N VAL A 156 14.69 -18.70 -11.28
CA VAL A 156 15.64 -19.84 -11.29
C VAL A 156 16.40 -20.01 -9.98
N GLU A 157 16.68 -18.93 -9.25
CA GLU A 157 17.47 -18.95 -8.02
C GLU A 157 16.60 -18.74 -6.78
N SER A 158 16.99 -19.41 -5.69
CA SER A 158 16.36 -19.24 -4.37
C SER A 158 17.09 -18.15 -3.61
N CYS A 159 16.37 -17.10 -3.21
CA CYS A 159 16.90 -16.02 -2.38
C CYS A 159 16.18 -15.93 -1.03
N GLU A 160 16.87 -15.40 -0.03
CA GLU A 160 16.33 -15.31 1.32
C GLU A 160 15.17 -14.33 1.43
N ARG A 161 14.30 -14.54 2.42
CA ARG A 161 13.24 -13.58 2.74
C ARG A 161 13.85 -12.33 3.36
N ILE A 162 13.23 -11.19 3.09
CA ILE A 162 13.58 -9.95 3.77
C ILE A 162 12.38 -9.32 4.44
N ARG A 163 12.62 -8.73 5.61
CA ARG A 163 11.63 -7.90 6.28
C ARG A 163 11.35 -6.66 5.42
N VAL A 164 10.07 -6.37 5.20
CA VAL A 164 9.63 -5.16 4.50
C VAL A 164 9.05 -4.17 5.50
N GLY A 165 9.71 -3.02 5.63
CA GLY A 165 9.24 -1.87 6.38
C GLY A 165 8.53 -0.87 5.47
N PHE A 166 7.48 -0.23 5.98
CA PHE A 166 6.76 0.83 5.27
C PHE A 166 6.89 2.17 5.97
N VAL A 167 6.69 3.23 5.19
CA VAL A 167 6.49 4.60 5.69
C VAL A 167 5.00 4.91 5.60
N CYS A 168 4.35 4.95 6.75
CA CYS A 168 2.90 5.02 6.89
C CYS A 168 2.45 6.40 7.40
N GLU A 169 1.23 6.81 7.04
CA GLU A 169 0.60 7.97 7.68
C GLU A 169 0.44 7.73 9.18
N ALA A 170 0.72 8.76 9.99
CA ALA A 170 0.70 8.65 11.44
C ALA A 170 -0.62 8.13 12.02
N LEU A 171 -1.75 8.42 11.39
CA LEU A 171 -3.07 7.96 11.86
C LEU A 171 -3.23 6.44 11.78
N ILE A 172 -2.55 5.77 10.85
CA ILE A 172 -2.61 4.31 10.69
C ILE A 172 -2.16 3.61 11.97
N GLN A 173 -1.22 4.20 12.72
CA GLN A 173 -0.69 3.61 13.95
C GLN A 173 -1.76 3.44 15.05
N PHE A 174 -2.87 4.17 14.96
CA PHE A 174 -3.96 4.12 15.92
C PHE A 174 -5.09 3.19 15.47
N MET A 175 -5.03 2.69 14.23
CA MET A 175 -6.03 1.75 13.73
C MET A 175 -5.91 0.42 14.48
N PRO A 176 -7.02 -0.12 15.00
CA PRO A 176 -7.00 -1.40 15.69
C PRO A 176 -6.44 -2.52 14.81
N LEU A 177 -5.84 -3.51 15.46
CA LEU A 177 -5.26 -4.70 14.82
C LEU A 177 -4.09 -4.37 13.90
N ILE A 178 -4.34 -4.00 12.64
CA ILE A 178 -3.29 -3.80 11.63
C ILE A 178 -2.38 -2.64 12.01
N GLY A 179 -2.94 -1.50 12.40
CA GLY A 179 -2.14 -0.34 12.80
C GLY A 179 -1.21 -0.64 13.97
N TRP A 180 -1.75 -1.31 14.99
CA TRP A 180 -0.98 -1.76 16.15
C TRP A 180 0.06 -2.81 15.78
N TYR A 181 -0.27 -3.78 14.93
CA TYR A 181 0.70 -4.79 14.47
C TYR A 181 1.84 -4.16 13.67
N ARG A 182 1.53 -3.23 12.75
CA ARG A 182 2.54 -2.51 11.97
C ARG A 182 3.45 -1.66 12.89
N LYS A 183 2.89 -1.07 13.95
CA LYS A 183 3.64 -0.28 14.95
C LYS A 183 4.50 -1.14 15.87
N LEU A 184 3.91 -2.17 16.49
CA LEU A 184 4.50 -2.92 17.59
C LEU A 184 5.27 -4.17 17.15
N VAL A 185 4.98 -4.71 15.97
CA VAL A 185 5.65 -5.91 15.46
C VAL A 185 6.50 -5.54 14.25
N CYS A 186 5.93 -4.86 13.25
CA CYS A 186 6.65 -4.48 12.04
C CYS A 186 7.63 -3.31 12.26
N HIS A 187 7.49 -2.56 13.35
CA HIS A 187 8.35 -1.41 13.67
C HIS A 187 8.45 -0.43 12.48
N ASP A 188 7.31 -0.19 11.82
CA ASP A 188 7.20 0.73 10.69
C ASP A 188 7.42 2.18 11.07
N ILE A 189 7.70 3.00 10.07
CA ILE A 189 7.91 4.44 10.23
C ILE A 189 6.57 5.16 10.06
N PHE A 190 6.10 5.84 11.10
CA PHE A 190 4.86 6.61 11.05
C PHE A 190 5.14 8.12 10.97
N VAL A 191 4.60 8.78 9.96
CA VAL A 191 4.89 10.18 9.63
C VAL A 191 3.65 11.07 9.60
N TRP A 192 3.79 12.28 10.12
CA TRP A 192 2.75 13.32 10.14
C TRP A 192 2.74 14.19 8.90
N ARG A 193 3.53 13.82 7.89
CA ARG A 193 3.73 14.57 6.64
C ARG A 193 4.36 15.95 6.88
N SER A 194 5.13 16.08 7.96
CA SER A 194 5.88 17.29 8.33
C SER A 194 7.34 16.95 8.57
N PHE A 195 8.21 17.37 7.65
CA PHE A 195 9.64 17.04 7.67
C PHE A 195 10.31 17.31 9.02
N HIS A 196 10.05 18.48 9.63
CA HIS A 196 10.67 18.85 10.91
C HIS A 196 10.27 17.92 12.06
N ARG A 197 9.02 17.42 12.04
CA ARG A 197 8.50 16.48 13.04
C ARG A 197 8.94 15.04 12.77
N ASP A 198 9.02 14.66 11.50
CA ASP A 198 9.17 13.26 11.09
C ASP A 198 10.63 12.85 10.93
N ALA A 199 11.55 13.79 10.66
CA ALA A 199 12.96 13.46 10.48
C ALA A 199 13.58 12.72 11.68
N PRO A 200 13.38 13.14 12.96
CA PRO A 200 13.90 12.40 14.11
C PRO A 200 13.35 10.97 14.19
N THR A 201 12.05 10.77 13.94
CA THR A 201 11.40 9.45 13.93
C THR A 201 12.00 8.53 12.87
N ILE A 202 12.20 9.04 11.64
CA ILE A 202 12.83 8.31 10.54
C ILE A 202 14.25 7.89 10.94
N ARG A 203 15.07 8.82 11.43
CA ARG A 203 16.47 8.56 11.79
C ARG A 203 16.60 7.54 12.92
N GLY A 204 15.80 7.69 13.98
CA GLY A 204 15.80 6.76 15.11
C GLY A 204 15.43 5.35 14.68
N ASN A 205 14.42 5.21 13.82
CA ASN A 205 14.01 3.91 13.31
C ASN A 205 15.09 3.26 12.42
N ILE A 206 15.75 4.02 11.53
CA ILE A 206 16.87 3.51 10.73
C ILE A 206 18.01 3.03 11.65
N LEU A 207 18.37 3.84 12.65
CA LEU A 207 19.41 3.50 13.62
C LEU A 207 19.08 2.24 14.43
N ASP A 208 17.82 2.04 14.83
CA ASP A 208 17.37 0.83 15.55
C ASP A 208 17.69 -0.45 14.75
N PHE A 209 17.43 -0.45 13.44
CA PHE A 209 17.69 -1.60 12.57
C PHE A 209 19.17 -1.78 12.26
N HIS A 210 19.88 -0.69 11.95
CA HIS A 210 21.32 -0.74 11.67
C HIS A 210 22.12 -1.22 12.89
N SER A 211 21.82 -0.69 14.09
CA SER A 211 22.50 -1.09 15.33
C SER A 211 22.20 -2.54 15.73
N ALA A 212 21.04 -3.08 15.33
CA ALA A 212 20.70 -4.48 15.52
C ALA A 212 21.32 -5.42 14.47
N ASN A 213 21.87 -4.87 13.37
CA ASN A 213 22.30 -5.61 12.19
C ASN A 213 21.16 -6.47 11.60
N GLU A 214 19.95 -5.91 11.56
CA GLU A 214 18.76 -6.57 10.99
C GLU A 214 18.44 -5.93 9.63
N PRO A 215 18.75 -6.61 8.51
CA PRO A 215 18.53 -6.07 7.18
C PRO A 215 17.04 -5.96 6.85
N ARG A 216 16.66 -4.90 6.15
CA ARG A 216 15.30 -4.72 5.66
C ARG A 216 15.22 -3.99 4.33
N MET A 217 14.16 -4.29 3.61
CA MET A 217 13.69 -3.50 2.49
C MET A 217 12.77 -2.40 3.02
N LEU A 218 13.08 -1.14 2.75
CA LEU A 218 12.20 -0.03 3.09
C LEU A 218 11.42 0.41 1.85
N PHE A 219 10.12 0.17 1.85
CA PHE A 219 9.23 0.44 0.73
C PHE A 219 8.39 1.70 1.03
N LEU A 220 8.50 2.70 0.18
CA LEU A 220 7.82 4.00 0.32
C LEU A 220 7.24 4.39 -1.02
N SER A 221 6.07 5.03 -1.01
CA SER A 221 5.59 5.82 -2.15
C SER A 221 5.72 7.32 -1.88
N PRO A 222 6.73 8.01 -2.44
CA PRO A 222 6.96 9.45 -2.21
C PRO A 222 5.80 10.39 -2.54
N GLU A 223 4.79 9.95 -3.31
CA GLU A 223 3.54 10.70 -3.53
C GLU A 223 2.82 10.98 -2.21
N GLY A 224 2.83 9.99 -1.31
CA GLY A 224 2.30 10.08 0.05
C GLY A 224 0.77 10.14 0.15
N VAL A 225 0.05 9.96 -0.96
CA VAL A 225 -1.41 9.88 -1.00
C VAL A 225 -1.86 9.10 -2.23
N VAL A 226 -2.96 8.36 -2.09
CA VAL A 226 -3.76 7.84 -3.21
C VAL A 226 -4.90 8.83 -3.44
N VAL A 227 -5.06 9.29 -4.67
CA VAL A 227 -6.16 10.20 -5.05
C VAL A 227 -7.33 9.41 -5.62
N ASP A 228 -8.55 9.69 -5.14
CA ASP A 228 -9.80 9.26 -5.74
C ASP A 228 -10.36 10.36 -6.67
N PHE A 229 -11.65 10.28 -7.02
CA PHE A 229 -12.36 11.24 -7.88
C PHE A 229 -13.07 12.36 -7.11
N GLY A 230 -12.78 12.50 -5.82
CA GLY A 230 -13.37 13.56 -5.00
C GLY A 230 -12.88 14.96 -5.42
N PRO A 231 -13.66 16.03 -5.21
CA PRO A 231 -13.25 17.39 -5.58
C PRO A 231 -11.90 17.82 -5.00
N LYS A 232 -11.63 17.43 -3.74
CA LYS A 232 -10.36 17.71 -3.05
C LYS A 232 -9.17 17.01 -3.73
N ASP A 233 -9.37 15.78 -4.18
CA ASP A 233 -8.32 14.97 -4.79
C ASP A 233 -8.03 15.48 -6.20
N MET A 234 -9.07 15.83 -6.96
CA MET A 234 -8.91 16.47 -8.28
C MET A 234 -8.23 17.84 -8.19
N ALA A 235 -8.55 18.65 -7.17
CA ALA A 235 -7.82 19.88 -6.89
C ALA A 235 -6.34 19.62 -6.55
N TYR A 236 -6.05 18.54 -5.82
CA TYR A 236 -4.67 18.14 -5.53
C TYR A 236 -3.91 17.67 -6.77
N VAL A 237 -4.56 16.91 -7.66
CA VAL A 237 -4.01 16.55 -8.97
C VAL A 237 -3.68 17.81 -9.79
N ALA A 238 -4.62 18.76 -9.89
CA ALA A 238 -4.41 20.02 -10.59
C ALA A 238 -3.23 20.83 -10.00
N ALA A 239 -3.12 20.90 -8.68
CA ALA A 239 -2.00 21.57 -8.01
C ALA A 239 -0.64 20.89 -8.30
N CYS A 240 -0.60 19.56 -8.33
CA CYS A 240 0.61 18.81 -8.71
C CYS A 240 1.03 19.10 -10.16
N ARG A 241 0.07 19.17 -11.08
CA ARG A 241 0.31 19.50 -12.49
C ARG A 241 0.82 20.93 -12.65
N GLN A 242 0.21 21.89 -11.97
CA GLN A 242 0.67 23.28 -11.97
C GLN A 242 2.08 23.39 -11.40
N PHE A 243 2.38 22.66 -10.33
CA PHE A 243 3.74 22.60 -9.79
C PHE A 243 4.76 22.06 -10.80
N CYS A 244 4.42 21.08 -11.64
CA CYS A 244 5.33 20.66 -12.72
C CYS A 244 5.64 21.82 -13.66
N VAL A 245 4.60 22.53 -14.14
CA VAL A 245 4.73 23.68 -15.05
C VAL A 245 5.61 24.77 -14.43
N ASP A 246 5.33 25.14 -13.17
CA ASP A 246 6.10 26.16 -12.44
C ASP A 246 7.57 25.78 -12.25
N GLN A 247 7.89 24.49 -12.36
CA GLN A 247 9.24 23.95 -12.22
C GLN A 247 9.86 23.54 -13.56
N ASN A 248 9.26 23.91 -14.69
CA ASN A 248 9.68 23.58 -16.04
C ASN A 248 9.71 22.06 -16.33
N TYR A 249 8.76 21.32 -15.77
CA TYR A 249 8.46 19.94 -16.13
C TYR A 249 7.14 19.87 -16.88
N GLU A 250 7.02 18.91 -17.78
CA GLU A 250 5.72 18.52 -18.32
C GLU A 250 4.81 18.02 -17.17
N PRO A 251 3.52 18.37 -17.16
CA PRO A 251 2.57 17.83 -16.20
C PRO A 251 2.57 16.31 -16.18
N PHE A 252 2.59 15.72 -14.99
CA PHE A 252 2.42 14.27 -14.84
C PHE A 252 0.92 13.93 -14.87
N ASP A 253 0.57 12.92 -15.67
CA ASP A 253 -0.80 12.44 -15.88
C ASP A 253 -1.09 11.14 -15.14
N TYR A 254 -0.07 10.33 -14.84
CA TYR A 254 -0.20 8.98 -14.29
C TYR A 254 0.31 8.83 -12.85
N VAL A 255 1.08 9.81 -12.38
CA VAL A 255 1.65 9.85 -11.01
C VAL A 255 1.57 11.26 -10.43
N LEU A 256 1.53 11.36 -9.11
CA LEU A 256 1.61 12.64 -8.42
C LEU A 256 3.07 13.09 -8.26
N THR A 257 3.27 14.37 -7.96
CA THR A 257 4.61 14.90 -7.71
C THR A 257 5.19 14.35 -6.39
N PRO A 258 6.49 13.96 -6.36
CA PRO A 258 7.09 13.34 -5.19
C PRO A 258 7.42 14.31 -4.06
N ARG A 259 7.26 13.84 -2.81
CA ARG A 259 7.75 14.50 -1.60
C ARG A 259 9.24 14.21 -1.39
N TYR A 260 10.08 14.99 -2.07
CA TYR A 260 11.54 14.79 -2.06
C TYR A 260 12.20 14.98 -0.68
N LYS A 261 11.80 15.98 0.13
CA LYS A 261 12.49 16.30 1.41
C LYS A 261 12.48 15.14 2.42
N GLY A 262 11.33 14.52 2.64
CA GLY A 262 11.21 13.37 3.54
C GLY A 262 11.96 12.14 3.01
N SER A 263 11.87 11.92 1.69
CA SER A 263 12.57 10.85 0.99
C SER A 263 14.09 10.92 1.16
N MET A 264 14.67 12.12 1.24
CA MET A 264 16.11 12.27 1.46
C MET A 264 16.59 11.84 2.84
N THR A 265 15.76 11.96 3.89
CA THR A 265 16.14 11.43 5.21
C THR A 265 16.25 9.91 5.18
N LEU A 266 15.42 9.25 4.37
CA LEU A 266 15.40 7.78 4.24
C LEU A 266 16.62 7.25 3.50
N MET A 267 17.38 8.08 2.78
CA MET A 267 18.63 7.68 2.14
C MET A 267 19.69 7.18 3.13
N GLN A 268 19.56 7.56 4.41
CA GLN A 268 20.40 7.01 5.48
C GLN A 268 20.25 5.49 5.62
N GLN A 269 19.11 4.90 5.22
CA GLN A 269 18.87 3.46 5.23
C GLN A 269 19.95 2.67 4.48
N VAL A 270 20.48 3.23 3.39
CA VAL A 270 21.42 2.54 2.49
C VAL A 270 22.83 3.11 2.51
N ARG A 271 23.02 4.33 3.06
CA ARG A 271 24.26 5.09 2.95
C ARG A 271 25.48 4.31 3.47
N ASP A 272 25.34 3.70 4.64
CA ASP A 272 26.48 3.08 5.34
C ASP A 272 26.70 1.61 4.93
N CYS A 273 25.69 0.98 4.34
CA CYS A 273 25.72 -0.45 3.95
C CYS A 273 25.81 -0.67 2.43
N GLN A 274 25.94 0.40 1.65
CA GLN A 274 26.02 0.36 0.18
C GLN A 274 24.87 -0.45 -0.45
N GLY A 275 23.67 -0.31 0.13
CA GLY A 275 22.47 -0.95 -0.35
C GLY A 275 21.90 -0.26 -1.61
N PRO A 276 21.10 -0.98 -2.41
CA PRO A 276 20.50 -0.39 -3.60
C PRO A 276 19.39 0.60 -3.22
N VAL A 277 19.31 1.69 -3.99
CA VAL A 277 18.09 2.50 -4.08
C VAL A 277 17.46 2.27 -5.42
N VAL A 278 16.19 1.90 -5.40
CA VAL A 278 15.49 1.37 -6.56
C VAL A 278 14.22 2.18 -6.76
N SER A 279 14.06 2.66 -7.99
CA SER A 279 12.77 3.15 -8.46
C SER A 279 11.89 1.95 -8.75
N VAL A 280 10.68 2.00 -8.22
CA VAL A 280 9.65 0.99 -8.45
C VAL A 280 8.48 1.69 -9.15
N CYS A 281 8.05 1.14 -10.28
CA CYS A 281 6.80 1.50 -10.93
C CYS A 281 5.92 0.26 -10.98
N VAL A 282 4.75 0.35 -10.35
CA VAL A 282 3.77 -0.74 -10.27
C VAL A 282 2.58 -0.41 -11.18
N ALA A 283 2.30 -1.31 -12.12
CA ALA A 283 1.13 -1.28 -12.99
C ALA A 283 0.20 -2.45 -12.63
N PHE A 284 -1.09 -2.15 -12.45
CA PHE A 284 -2.12 -3.13 -12.14
C PHE A 284 -2.99 -3.33 -13.37
N VAL A 285 -3.05 -4.55 -13.89
CA VAL A 285 -3.73 -4.86 -15.15
C VAL A 285 -4.78 -5.94 -14.90
N ARG A 286 -5.98 -5.76 -15.46
CA ARG A 286 -7.03 -6.78 -15.49
C ARG A 286 -7.77 -6.69 -16.81
N ASP A 287 -8.06 -7.83 -17.43
CA ASP A 287 -8.82 -7.92 -18.68
C ASP A 287 -8.28 -6.99 -19.78
N GLY A 288 -6.95 -6.90 -19.88
CA GLY A 288 -6.28 -6.05 -20.86
C GLY A 288 -6.41 -4.55 -20.60
N LYS A 289 -6.81 -4.11 -19.41
CA LYS A 289 -6.92 -2.69 -19.01
C LYS A 289 -5.98 -2.37 -17.87
N LEU A 290 -5.29 -1.22 -17.96
CA LEU A 290 -4.55 -0.64 -16.84
C LEU A 290 -5.53 -0.03 -15.83
N LEU A 291 -5.59 -0.60 -14.62
CA LEU A 291 -6.48 -0.14 -13.55
C LEU A 291 -6.03 1.23 -13.03
N ASN A 292 -4.75 1.36 -12.68
CA ASN A 292 -4.15 2.62 -12.24
C ASN A 292 -3.68 3.49 -13.42
N CYS A 293 -4.53 3.65 -14.44
CA CYS A 293 -4.30 4.53 -15.58
C CYS A 293 -4.30 6.02 -15.18
N SER A 294 -4.40 6.92 -16.16
CA SER A 294 -4.30 8.37 -15.94
C SER A 294 -5.16 8.85 -14.78
N LEU A 295 -4.60 9.71 -13.94
CA LEU A 295 -5.23 10.32 -12.76
C LEU A 295 -6.52 11.06 -13.09
N LEU A 296 -6.66 11.51 -14.34
CA LEU A 296 -7.83 12.23 -14.85
C LEU A 296 -8.80 11.32 -15.63
N SER A 297 -8.47 10.05 -15.83
CA SER A 297 -9.30 9.12 -16.58
C SER A 297 -10.52 8.67 -15.75
N PRO A 298 -11.75 8.75 -16.29
CA PRO A 298 -12.94 8.21 -15.64
C PRO A 298 -12.93 6.68 -15.56
N ASP A 299 -12.08 6.02 -16.36
CA ASP A 299 -11.94 4.56 -16.36
C ASP A 299 -10.99 4.05 -15.27
N ARG A 300 -10.25 4.95 -14.61
CA ARG A 300 -9.28 4.60 -13.56
C ARG A 300 -9.98 3.89 -12.40
N VAL A 301 -9.40 2.76 -12.02
CA VAL A 301 -9.79 1.96 -10.85
C VAL A 301 -8.62 1.94 -9.90
N ILE A 302 -8.85 2.29 -8.63
CA ILE A 302 -7.82 2.23 -7.61
C ILE A 302 -7.91 0.86 -6.95
N PRO A 303 -6.96 -0.06 -7.22
CA PRO A 303 -7.07 -1.41 -6.69
C PRO A 303 -7.00 -1.39 -5.17
N ASP A 304 -7.91 -2.12 -4.55
CA ASP A 304 -7.99 -2.37 -3.11
C ASP A 304 -8.04 -3.89 -2.83
N ILE A 305 -8.19 -4.28 -1.56
CA ILE A 305 -8.21 -5.71 -1.18
C ILE A 305 -9.39 -6.43 -1.83
N TYR A 306 -10.53 -5.76 -2.00
CA TYR A 306 -11.72 -6.33 -2.66
C TYR A 306 -11.48 -6.51 -4.14
N THR A 307 -10.79 -5.57 -4.78
CA THR A 307 -10.34 -5.68 -6.17
C THR A 307 -9.53 -6.96 -6.35
N LEU A 308 -8.54 -7.22 -5.48
CA LEU A 308 -7.76 -8.46 -5.54
C LEU A 308 -8.64 -9.72 -5.34
N ASN A 309 -9.48 -9.70 -4.29
CA ASN A 309 -10.34 -10.83 -3.95
C ASN A 309 -11.32 -11.24 -5.07
N GLN A 310 -11.79 -10.29 -5.89
CA GLN A 310 -12.70 -10.55 -7.02
C GLN A 310 -12.17 -11.61 -8.00
N GLY A 311 -10.85 -11.81 -8.08
CA GLY A 311 -10.25 -12.86 -8.91
C GLY A 311 -10.74 -14.29 -8.60
N VAL A 312 -11.31 -14.54 -7.41
CA VAL A 312 -11.90 -15.85 -7.07
C VAL A 312 -13.12 -16.18 -7.93
N GLY A 313 -13.84 -15.16 -8.39
CA GLY A 313 -15.06 -15.30 -9.19
C GLY A 313 -14.99 -14.59 -10.55
N GLY A 314 -13.93 -13.84 -10.82
CA GLY A 314 -13.73 -13.09 -12.06
C GLY A 314 -12.29 -13.21 -12.53
N SER A 315 -11.83 -12.22 -13.28
CA SER A 315 -10.44 -12.17 -13.73
C SER A 315 -9.52 -11.68 -12.61
N PRO A 316 -8.36 -12.33 -12.40
CA PRO A 316 -7.37 -11.88 -11.44
C PRO A 316 -6.75 -10.53 -11.85
N VAL A 317 -6.02 -9.91 -10.92
CA VAL A 317 -5.18 -8.75 -11.24
C VAL A 317 -3.76 -9.25 -11.53
N ASP A 318 -3.25 -8.94 -12.71
CA ASP A 318 -1.84 -9.10 -13.03
C ASP A 318 -1.09 -7.81 -12.63
N ILE A 319 0.02 -7.96 -11.92
CA ILE A 319 0.78 -6.86 -11.31
C ILE A 319 2.16 -6.84 -11.94
N TYR A 320 2.51 -5.74 -12.59
CA TYR A 320 3.81 -5.57 -13.26
C TYR A 320 4.67 -4.59 -12.50
N ILE A 321 5.87 -5.02 -12.12
CA ILE A 321 6.84 -4.24 -11.37
C ILE A 321 8.01 -3.90 -12.29
N HIS A 322 8.14 -2.63 -12.62
CA HIS A 322 9.31 -2.10 -13.29
C HIS A 322 10.29 -1.54 -12.25
N LEU A 323 11.45 -2.17 -12.15
CA LEU A 323 12.56 -1.77 -11.30
C LEU A 323 13.62 -1.03 -12.12
N LYS A 324 14.22 -0.02 -11.49
CA LYS A 324 15.41 0.65 -12.01
C LYS A 324 16.31 1.07 -10.87
N ARG A 325 17.59 0.71 -10.93
CA ARG A 325 18.60 1.19 -9.98
C ARG A 325 18.77 2.70 -10.13
N MET A 326 18.72 3.41 -9.01
CA MET A 326 18.97 4.84 -8.95
C MET A 326 20.42 5.10 -8.55
N ASN A 327 21.13 5.93 -9.34
CA ASN A 327 22.51 6.30 -9.04
C ASN A 327 22.57 7.53 -8.12
N ILE A 328 22.61 7.31 -6.81
CA ILE A 328 22.58 8.39 -5.82
C ILE A 328 23.89 9.19 -5.76
N ALA A 329 25.03 8.56 -6.07
CA ALA A 329 26.34 9.18 -5.90
C ALA A 329 26.52 10.43 -6.80
N GLN A 330 25.79 10.51 -7.91
CA GLN A 330 25.88 11.62 -8.87
C GLN A 330 24.92 12.77 -8.54
N ASP A 331 23.77 12.50 -7.90
CA ASP A 331 22.60 13.40 -7.91
C ASP A 331 22.14 13.96 -6.56
N LEU A 332 22.85 13.70 -5.46
CA LEU A 332 22.52 14.29 -4.15
C LEU A 332 22.65 15.83 -4.07
N LYS A 333 23.25 16.46 -5.09
CA LYS A 333 23.36 17.93 -5.17
C LYS A 333 22.01 18.60 -5.42
N ASP A 334 21.10 17.94 -6.14
CA ASP A 334 19.74 18.41 -6.35
C ASP A 334 18.72 17.28 -6.13
N PRO A 335 18.35 17.03 -4.86
CA PRO A 335 17.36 16.03 -4.50
C PRO A 335 15.99 16.23 -5.15
N LYS A 336 15.64 17.47 -5.48
CA LYS A 336 14.36 17.77 -6.09
C LYS A 336 14.37 17.27 -7.52
N ARG A 337 15.36 17.68 -8.32
CA ARG A 337 15.50 17.23 -9.71
C ARG A 337 15.61 15.71 -9.79
N PHE A 338 16.45 15.10 -8.97
CA PHE A 338 16.59 13.64 -8.88
C PHE A 338 15.24 12.93 -8.72
N MET A 339 14.42 13.39 -7.77
CA MET A 339 13.11 12.79 -7.53
C MET A 339 12.11 13.10 -8.64
N MET A 340 12.13 14.30 -9.21
CA MET A 340 11.22 14.69 -10.30
C MET A 340 11.50 13.90 -11.58
N GLU A 341 12.77 13.71 -11.96
CA GLU A 341 13.15 12.89 -13.12
C GLU A 341 12.73 11.43 -12.94
N ASN A 342 12.91 10.88 -11.74
CA ASN A 342 12.42 9.54 -11.41
C ASN A 342 10.90 9.41 -11.63
N TYR A 343 10.14 10.44 -11.27
CA TYR A 343 8.68 10.43 -11.41
C TYR A 343 8.20 10.70 -12.82
N LYS A 344 8.96 11.49 -13.59
CA LYS A 344 8.76 11.64 -15.02
C LYS A 344 8.86 10.29 -15.74
N GLU A 345 9.89 9.50 -15.43
CA GLU A 345 10.05 8.17 -16.04
C GLU A 345 8.91 7.21 -15.67
N LYS A 346 8.46 7.21 -14.40
CA LYS A 346 7.29 6.42 -13.99
C LYS A 346 6.02 6.85 -14.73
N ASN A 347 5.84 8.14 -14.93
CA ASN A 347 4.73 8.69 -15.71
C ASN A 347 4.75 8.12 -17.14
N GLU A 348 5.92 8.11 -17.77
CA GLU A 348 6.11 7.57 -19.13
C GLU A 348 5.87 6.06 -19.19
N ILE A 349 6.35 5.29 -18.20
CA ILE A 349 6.11 3.84 -18.11
C ILE A 349 4.62 3.53 -18.03
N LEU A 350 3.87 4.22 -17.16
CA LEU A 350 2.43 4.01 -17.02
C LEU A 350 1.65 4.48 -18.25
N ALA A 351 2.09 5.57 -18.90
CA ALA A 351 1.51 6.02 -20.16
C ALA A 351 1.68 5.00 -21.29
N GLU A 352 2.84 4.36 -21.38
CA GLU A 352 3.09 3.30 -22.36
C GLU A 352 2.26 2.05 -22.06
N TRP A 353 2.11 1.66 -20.79
CA TRP A 353 1.19 0.60 -20.39
C TRP A 353 -0.25 0.90 -20.82
N ASP A 354 -0.74 2.10 -20.52
CA ASP A 354 -2.10 2.53 -20.84
C ASP A 354 -2.36 2.46 -22.36
N LYS A 355 -1.43 3.02 -23.15
CA LYS A 355 -1.45 2.98 -24.60
C LYS A 355 -1.49 1.56 -25.15
N ARG A 356 -0.65 0.65 -24.63
CA ARG A 356 -0.62 -0.76 -25.06
C ARG A 356 -1.88 -1.51 -24.70
N THR A 357 -2.39 -1.30 -23.48
CA THR A 357 -3.66 -1.89 -23.04
C THR A 357 -4.83 -1.42 -23.90
N ALA A 358 -4.91 -0.13 -24.21
CA ALA A 358 -5.93 0.44 -25.09
C ALA A 358 -5.83 -0.10 -26.53
N ALA A 359 -4.61 -0.34 -27.03
CA ALA A 359 -4.37 -0.92 -28.35
C ALA A 359 -4.52 -2.46 -28.39
N GLY A 360 -4.79 -3.13 -27.26
CA GLY A 360 -4.83 -4.59 -27.18
C GLY A 360 -3.47 -5.29 -27.39
N SER A 361 -2.37 -4.54 -27.34
CA SER A 361 -0.99 -5.00 -27.58
C SER A 361 -0.19 -5.24 -26.29
N ALA A 362 -0.83 -5.07 -25.12
CA ALA A 362 -0.20 -5.34 -23.83
C ALA A 362 0.19 -6.82 -23.64
N GLY A 363 -0.42 -7.74 -24.40
CA GLY A 363 -0.09 -9.18 -24.40
C GLY A 363 0.97 -9.58 -25.43
N ASP A 364 1.54 -8.62 -26.18
CA ASP A 364 2.55 -8.89 -27.21
C ASP A 364 3.75 -9.61 -26.60
N LYS A 365 4.19 -10.69 -27.24
CA LYS A 365 5.28 -11.54 -26.72
C LYS A 365 6.57 -10.74 -26.49
N ASP A 366 6.89 -9.83 -27.41
CA ASP A 366 8.11 -9.01 -27.30
C ASP A 366 8.02 -8.05 -26.11
N TRP A 367 6.86 -7.43 -25.88
CA TRP A 367 6.63 -6.58 -24.72
C TRP A 367 6.70 -7.38 -23.41
N MET A 368 6.06 -8.53 -23.38
CA MET A 368 6.00 -9.39 -22.20
C MET A 368 7.32 -10.09 -21.90
N SER A 369 8.21 -10.23 -22.89
CA SER A 369 9.53 -10.87 -22.72
C SER A 369 10.47 -10.14 -21.77
N GLN A 370 10.20 -8.85 -21.50
CA GLN A 370 10.99 -8.08 -20.53
C GLN A 370 10.62 -8.40 -19.08
N PHE A 371 9.56 -9.20 -18.83
CA PHE A 371 9.05 -9.46 -17.49
C PHE A 371 9.11 -10.95 -17.14
N ASP A 372 9.70 -11.22 -15.98
CA ASP A 372 9.73 -12.53 -15.36
C ASP A 372 8.62 -12.65 -14.32
N LYS A 373 7.90 -13.77 -14.34
CA LYS A 373 6.86 -14.04 -13.35
C LYS A 373 7.48 -14.44 -12.01
N LEU A 374 7.15 -13.71 -10.95
CA LEU A 374 7.54 -14.09 -9.60
C LEU A 374 6.72 -15.30 -9.13
N ASP A 375 7.41 -16.37 -8.75
CA ASP A 375 6.76 -17.58 -8.23
C ASP A 375 6.84 -17.62 -6.70
N THR A 376 5.71 -17.36 -6.05
CA THR A 376 5.53 -17.80 -4.66
C THR A 376 5.01 -19.23 -4.66
N HIS A 377 5.62 -20.10 -3.85
CA HIS A 377 5.20 -21.49 -3.75
C HIS A 377 3.80 -21.56 -3.14
N GLN A 378 2.75 -21.70 -3.96
CA GLN A 378 1.36 -21.66 -3.49
C GLN A 378 1.10 -22.65 -2.35
N LEU A 379 1.67 -23.86 -2.44
CA LEU A 379 1.57 -24.85 -1.37
C LEU A 379 2.22 -24.35 -0.06
N GLU A 380 3.29 -23.55 -0.13
CA GLU A 380 3.89 -22.96 1.07
C GLU A 380 2.89 -22.03 1.75
N CYS A 381 2.25 -21.10 1.02
CA CYS A 381 1.23 -20.23 1.58
C CYS A 381 0.03 -21.01 2.17
N ILE A 382 -0.41 -22.08 1.50
CA ILE A 382 -1.47 -22.97 2.00
C ILE A 382 -1.05 -23.61 3.33
N LEU A 383 0.19 -24.14 3.40
CA LEU A 383 0.71 -24.77 4.61
C LEU A 383 0.82 -23.76 5.76
N TYR A 384 1.27 -22.53 5.50
CA TYR A 384 1.25 -21.45 6.50
C TYR A 384 -0.18 -21.16 6.98
N GLN A 385 -1.16 -21.08 6.07
CA GLN A 385 -2.56 -20.82 6.42
C GLN A 385 -3.17 -21.93 7.27
N ILE A 386 -2.91 -23.20 6.92
CA ILE A 386 -3.40 -24.37 7.67
C ILE A 386 -2.71 -24.45 9.03
N ALA A 387 -1.38 -24.30 9.08
CA ALA A 387 -0.62 -24.34 10.32
C ALA A 387 -1.05 -23.23 11.28
N HIS A 388 -1.28 -22.01 10.76
CA HIS A 388 -1.78 -20.90 11.54
C HIS A 388 -3.16 -21.19 12.14
N ALA A 389 -4.10 -21.63 11.30
CA ALA A 389 -5.43 -22.03 11.77
C ALA A 389 -5.37 -23.14 12.83
N ALA A 390 -4.52 -24.15 12.65
CA ALA A 390 -4.32 -25.22 13.62
C ALA A 390 -3.79 -24.69 14.95
N VAL A 391 -2.78 -23.80 14.94
CA VAL A 391 -2.25 -23.17 16.16
C VAL A 391 -3.34 -22.36 16.88
N MET A 392 -4.12 -21.56 16.16
CA MET A 392 -5.23 -20.79 16.76
C MET A 392 -6.26 -21.71 17.43
N ILE A 393 -6.67 -22.79 16.75
CA ILE A 393 -7.64 -23.74 17.27
C ILE A 393 -7.08 -24.48 18.48
N ILE A 394 -5.83 -24.95 18.43
CA ILE A 394 -5.18 -25.65 19.53
C ILE A 394 -5.09 -24.73 20.75
N VAL A 395 -4.63 -23.48 20.59
CA VAL A 395 -4.57 -22.51 21.69
C VAL A 395 -5.96 -22.28 22.28
N ALA A 396 -6.98 -22.07 21.44
CA ALA A 396 -8.34 -21.86 21.90
C ALA A 396 -8.93 -23.09 22.62
N LEU A 397 -8.58 -24.30 22.22
CA LEU A 397 -8.93 -25.54 22.92
C LEU A 397 -8.23 -25.62 24.28
N CYS A 398 -6.93 -25.36 24.34
CA CYS A 398 -6.14 -25.42 25.57
C CYS A 398 -6.64 -24.46 26.65
N ILE A 399 -7.17 -23.29 26.27
CA ILE A 399 -7.73 -22.31 27.21
C ILE A 399 -9.26 -22.37 27.34
N GLY A 400 -9.92 -23.35 26.72
CA GLY A 400 -11.38 -23.52 26.78
C GLY A 400 -12.19 -22.40 26.10
N SER A 401 -11.60 -21.69 25.13
CA SER A 401 -12.18 -20.50 24.50
C SER A 401 -12.54 -20.69 23.02
N LEU A 402 -12.70 -21.93 22.54
CA LEU A 402 -13.04 -22.20 21.13
C LEU A 402 -14.31 -21.46 20.68
N GLY A 403 -15.35 -21.44 21.52
CA GLY A 403 -16.56 -20.67 21.24
C GLY A 403 -16.33 -19.15 21.16
N ALA A 404 -15.38 -18.62 21.93
CA ALA A 404 -15.01 -17.21 21.87
C ALA A 404 -14.27 -16.88 20.56
N LEU A 405 -13.40 -17.78 20.07
CA LEU A 405 -12.72 -17.63 18.78
C LEU A 405 -13.73 -17.51 17.62
N PHE A 406 -14.73 -18.40 17.57
CA PHE A 406 -15.78 -18.34 16.54
C PHE A 406 -16.66 -17.08 16.67
N LYS A 407 -17.06 -16.70 17.88
CA LYS A 407 -17.82 -15.46 18.11
C LYS A 407 -17.02 -14.24 17.66
N LEU A 408 -15.72 -14.20 17.97
CA LEU A 408 -14.83 -13.11 17.57
C LEU A 408 -14.69 -13.02 16.05
N PHE A 409 -14.53 -14.15 15.36
CA PHE A 409 -14.53 -14.17 13.90
C PHE A 409 -15.86 -13.67 13.31
N ALA A 410 -17.00 -14.10 13.86
CA ALA A 410 -18.32 -13.65 13.41
C ALA A 410 -18.52 -12.14 13.62
N ILE A 411 -18.05 -11.59 14.75
CA ILE A 411 -18.05 -10.15 15.01
C ILE A 411 -17.18 -9.41 13.99
N LEU A 412 -15.95 -9.87 13.75
CA LEU A 412 -15.07 -9.28 12.75
C LEU A 412 -15.68 -9.31 11.36
N PHE A 413 -16.28 -10.42 10.95
CA PHE A 413 -17.01 -10.55 9.70
C PHE A 413 -18.14 -9.52 9.60
N GLY A 414 -18.97 -9.39 10.64
CA GLY A 414 -20.04 -8.41 10.69
C GLY A 414 -19.54 -6.97 10.61
N LEU A 415 -18.46 -6.64 11.33
CA LEU A 415 -17.86 -5.30 11.33
C LEU A 415 -17.25 -4.95 9.96
N VAL A 416 -16.51 -5.88 9.34
CA VAL A 416 -15.92 -5.71 8.01
C VAL A 416 -17.02 -5.55 6.96
N SER A 417 -18.01 -6.44 6.96
CA SER A 417 -19.16 -6.37 6.06
C SER A 417 -19.91 -5.04 6.20
N GLY A 418 -20.17 -4.62 7.45
CA GLY A 418 -20.83 -3.35 7.75
C GLY A 418 -20.03 -2.13 7.28
N CYS A 419 -18.73 -2.06 7.60
CA CYS A 419 -17.86 -0.95 7.20
C CYS A 419 -17.76 -0.84 5.68
N HIS A 420 -17.54 -1.96 4.99
CA HIS A 420 -17.48 -2.00 3.53
C HIS A 420 -18.82 -1.59 2.91
N THR A 421 -19.94 -2.11 3.41
CA THR A 421 -21.27 -1.78 2.88
C THR A 421 -21.60 -0.30 3.06
N ILE A 422 -21.27 0.28 4.22
CA ILE A 422 -21.42 1.73 4.46
C ILE A 422 -20.54 2.52 3.49
N GLY A 423 -19.27 2.14 3.34
CA GLY A 423 -18.35 2.79 2.41
C GLY A 423 -18.86 2.75 0.96
N TRP A 424 -19.37 1.60 0.52
CA TRP A 424 -19.95 1.41 -0.80
C TRP A 424 -21.22 2.24 -1.03
N ILE A 425 -22.08 2.36 -0.01
CA ILE A 425 -23.27 3.23 -0.07
C ILE A 425 -22.88 4.71 -0.18
N LEU A 426 -21.85 5.13 0.56
CA LEU A 426 -21.47 6.54 0.64
C LEU A 426 -20.61 7.03 -0.54
N ASN A 427 -19.71 6.19 -1.07
CA ASN A 427 -18.70 6.61 -2.05
C ASN A 427 -18.70 5.77 -3.34
N SER A 428 -19.73 4.94 -3.56
CA SER A 428 -19.87 4.00 -4.71
C SER A 428 -18.76 2.96 -4.87
N THR A 429 -17.65 3.08 -4.12
CA THR A 429 -16.47 2.21 -4.12
C THR A 429 -15.91 2.10 -2.69
N SER A 430 -15.26 0.98 -2.38
CA SER A 430 -14.52 0.81 -1.15
C SER A 430 -13.25 1.66 -1.19
N MET A 431 -12.97 2.37 -0.08
CA MET A 431 -11.73 3.13 0.10
C MET A 431 -10.80 2.45 1.12
N GLU A 432 -10.96 1.15 1.37
CA GLU A 432 -10.21 0.42 2.39
C GLU A 432 -8.78 0.14 1.94
N SER A 433 -7.81 0.88 2.47
CA SER A 433 -6.37 0.52 2.34
C SER A 433 -5.94 -0.42 3.46
N VAL A 434 -6.58 -0.30 4.62
CA VAL A 434 -6.55 -1.26 5.72
C VAL A 434 -7.96 -1.46 6.29
N PRO A 435 -8.25 -2.62 6.93
CA PRO A 435 -9.57 -2.89 7.50
C PRO A 435 -10.00 -1.79 8.47
N PHE A 436 -11.29 -1.44 8.43
CA PHE A 436 -11.94 -0.39 9.25
C PHE A 436 -11.57 1.05 8.91
N GLU A 437 -10.60 1.30 8.02
CA GLU A 437 -10.18 2.66 7.67
C GLU A 437 -11.34 3.53 7.19
N THR A 438 -12.15 3.01 6.26
CA THR A 438 -13.30 3.73 5.70
C THR A 438 -14.34 4.04 6.78
N GLY A 439 -14.68 3.08 7.64
CA GLY A 439 -15.62 3.29 8.74
C GLY A 439 -15.14 4.35 9.73
N ILE A 440 -13.88 4.23 10.20
CA ILE A 440 -13.29 5.16 11.17
C ILE A 440 -13.19 6.58 10.58
N LYS A 441 -12.70 6.71 9.35
CA LYS A 441 -12.60 8.02 8.66
C LYS A 441 -13.97 8.65 8.44
N SER A 442 -14.97 7.86 8.09
CA SER A 442 -16.34 8.35 7.89
C SER A 442 -16.97 8.86 9.19
N ILE A 443 -16.77 8.14 10.30
CA ILE A 443 -17.23 8.58 11.63
C ILE A 443 -16.51 9.86 12.04
N ALA A 444 -15.19 9.93 11.85
CA ALA A 444 -14.43 11.14 12.17
C ALA A 444 -14.94 12.36 11.38
N LEU A 445 -15.21 12.20 10.08
CA LEU A 445 -15.76 13.26 9.22
C LEU A 445 -17.18 13.69 9.64
N ALA A 446 -18.04 12.72 9.99
CA ALA A 446 -19.39 13.01 10.47
C ALA A 446 -19.36 13.80 11.80
N LEU A 447 -18.46 13.42 12.72
CA LEU A 447 -18.25 14.12 13.99
C LEU A 447 -17.73 15.55 13.80
N GLN A 448 -16.82 15.78 12.83
CA GLN A 448 -16.36 17.14 12.49
C GLN A 448 -17.51 18.00 11.96
N THR A 449 -18.33 17.44 11.07
CA THR A 449 -19.49 18.13 10.51
C THR A 449 -20.51 18.49 11.59
N TRP A 450 -20.76 17.57 12.53
CA TRP A 450 -21.66 17.81 13.66
C TRP A 450 -21.17 18.91 14.61
N ARG A 451 -19.85 19.05 14.78
CA ARG A 451 -19.23 20.10 15.61
C ARG A 451 -19.20 21.48 14.96
N GLY A 452 -19.72 21.62 13.73
CA GLY A 452 -19.68 22.88 12.99
C GLY A 452 -18.25 23.33 12.64
N GLU A 453 -17.28 22.41 12.68
CA GLU A 453 -15.92 22.74 12.26
C GLU A 453 -15.90 22.90 10.73
N PRO A 454 -15.24 23.95 10.21
CA PRO A 454 -15.15 24.16 8.77
C PRO A 454 -14.49 22.95 8.11
N LYS A 455 -15.09 22.45 7.02
CA LYS A 455 -14.54 21.37 6.19
C LYS A 455 -13.10 21.72 5.81
N GLY A 456 -12.13 21.02 6.41
CA GLY A 456 -10.70 21.27 6.17
C GLY A 456 -9.84 21.41 7.43
N SER A 457 -10.42 21.63 8.62
CA SER A 457 -9.64 21.48 9.86
C SER A 457 -9.15 20.02 9.96
N ASN A 458 -7.84 19.80 9.94
CA ASN A 458 -7.30 18.53 10.41
C ASN A 458 -7.83 18.33 11.83
N PRO A 459 -8.38 17.14 12.15
CA PRO A 459 -8.84 16.90 13.51
C PRO A 459 -7.64 17.15 14.42
N LYS A 460 -7.78 18.13 15.33
CA LYS A 460 -6.85 18.29 16.45
C LYS A 460 -7.12 17.09 17.36
N ILE A 461 -6.51 15.95 17.03
CA ILE A 461 -6.50 14.80 17.92
C ILE A 461 -5.52 15.17 19.02
N ALA A 462 -6.08 15.41 20.21
CA ALA A 462 -5.35 15.70 21.44
C ALA A 462 -4.53 14.49 21.90
#